data_AF-T1EVP8-F1
#
_entry.id   AF-T1EVP8-F1
#
_cell.length_a   1.000
_cell.length_b   1.000
_cell.length_c   1.000
_cell.angle_alpha   90.00
_cell.angle_beta   90.00
_cell.angle_gamma   90.00
#
_symmetry.space_group_name_H-M   'P 1'
#
loop_
_entity.id
_entity.type
_entity.pdbx_description
1 polymer ?
#
loop_
_entity_poly.entity_id
_entity_poly.type
_entity_poly.pdbx_seq_one_letter_code
_entity_poly.pdbx_strand_id
1 'polypeptide(L)'
;MASDSYEQSFALDSRNDEDDKDENGDMIVRNDSRISDQGFNSKREMVAADDDDDENHDDKNHKSVITLGVESKDDDNDDDYEASYKVYLASKDQLVQHYHKATAEFHEKQELNLLLQRKLADHYKRKKGSFDDDTQQQQQQQQQQTTNNIDDDVNQMDIDKQYLHKLDEYKKRMDEYAGAMERHKNELNDYSDTCRKVTLRDFEELLKFAEFKKQTCSQFLQHKKDLIKEIERKLAIENDKDREIKQLRLEHYKLLYKVLKRSKLVKDSERLSGGLRILDFEQLKIENQTYKEKIEERNEDLQKLSDKRTKSIVILTHCNEKSFHVENSLKTKTNDLHSIEKNISLIRDELTHLKIARDNLRKENSGLKSGLVLLENKRLIRDFQGCAEKNGSLNADLLALKNQYNDLLARMKTVC
;
A
#
# COMPACT_ATOMS: atom_id res chain seq x y z
N MET A 1 45.71 -52.29 36.86
CA MET A 1 46.39 -52.49 35.56
C MET A 1 45.93 -51.37 34.65
N ALA A 2 46.88 -50.50 34.25
CA ALA A 2 46.91 -49.49 33.15
C ALA A 2 45.64 -48.62 32.92
N SER A 3 45.68 -47.28 33.06
CA SER A 3 46.32 -46.27 32.16
C SER A 3 45.72 -46.29 30.74
N ASP A 4 45.23 -45.23 30.08
CA ASP A 4 45.41 -43.78 30.25
C ASP A 4 44.37 -42.98 29.41
N SER A 5 44.16 -41.70 29.80
CA SER A 5 44.11 -40.47 28.96
C SER A 5 43.02 -40.22 27.89
N TYR A 6 42.18 -39.18 28.08
CA TYR A 6 42.39 -37.85 27.48
C TYR A 6 41.36 -36.80 27.97
N GLU A 7 41.89 -35.63 28.34
CA GLU A 7 41.20 -34.39 28.72
C GLU A 7 40.55 -33.69 27.52
N GLN A 8 39.44 -32.96 27.73
CA GLN A 8 39.44 -31.51 27.48
C GLN A 8 38.22 -30.78 28.07
N SER A 9 38.55 -29.83 28.92
CA SER A 9 37.77 -28.81 29.61
C SER A 9 37.43 -27.65 28.67
N PHE A 10 36.22 -27.07 28.78
CA PHE A 10 36.01 -25.62 28.58
C PHE A 10 34.69 -25.20 29.25
N ALA A 11 34.81 -24.49 30.36
CA ALA A 11 33.72 -23.79 31.02
C ALA A 11 34.24 -22.44 31.56
N LEU A 12 33.31 -21.48 31.60
CA LEU A 12 33.32 -20.19 32.32
C LEU A 12 33.72 -18.94 31.52
N ASP A 13 32.69 -18.34 30.93
CA ASP A 13 32.13 -17.02 31.31
C ASP A 13 33.00 -16.11 32.18
N SER A 14 33.36 -14.95 31.64
CA SER A 14 33.74 -13.75 32.38
C SER A 14 33.49 -12.53 31.51
N ARG A 15 32.38 -11.84 31.81
CA ARG A 15 32.11 -10.45 31.43
C ARG A 15 33.10 -9.55 32.15
N ASN A 16 33.70 -8.60 31.44
CA ASN A 16 34.28 -7.40 32.01
C ASN A 16 33.82 -6.20 31.20
N ASP A 17 33.32 -5.23 31.95
CA ASP A 17 32.94 -3.88 31.57
C ASP A 17 34.17 -2.97 31.32
N GLU A 18 33.88 -1.77 30.82
CA GLU A 18 34.67 -0.51 30.84
C GLU A 18 35.83 -0.36 29.84
N ASP A 19 35.66 0.53 28.84
CA ASP A 19 36.12 1.93 28.99
C ASP A 19 35.86 2.80 27.74
N ASP A 20 35.41 4.03 28.04
CA ASP A 20 35.16 5.18 27.18
C ASP A 20 36.40 5.70 26.44
N LYS A 21 36.20 6.30 25.25
CA LYS A 21 36.80 7.60 24.87
C LYS A 21 35.94 8.36 23.87
N ASP A 22 35.48 9.52 24.34
CA ASP A 22 34.89 10.64 23.60
C ASP A 22 35.85 11.24 22.56
N GLU A 23 35.31 11.89 21.52
CA GLU A 23 35.45 13.35 21.33
C GLU A 23 34.79 13.88 20.04
N ASN A 24 33.95 14.91 20.25
CA ASN A 24 33.57 16.02 19.36
C ASN A 24 32.66 15.71 18.15
N GLY A 25 31.48 16.31 17.96
CA GLY A 25 30.86 17.48 18.55
C GLY A 25 30.15 18.26 17.44
N ASP A 26 28.82 18.41 17.50
CA ASP A 26 28.21 19.67 17.08
C ASP A 26 26.83 19.88 17.71
N MET A 27 26.70 21.05 18.32
CA MET A 27 25.51 21.61 18.95
C MET A 27 24.59 22.21 17.90
N ILE A 28 23.28 21.93 17.95
CA ILE A 28 22.26 23.00 17.82
C ILE A 28 21.15 22.77 18.85
N VAL A 29 21.22 23.58 19.91
CA VAL A 29 20.19 23.85 20.91
C VAL A 29 19.26 24.93 20.36
N ARG A 30 17.93 24.72 20.37
CA ARG A 30 16.88 25.76 20.58
C ARG A 30 15.63 25.09 21.16
N ASN A 31 15.48 25.07 22.49
CA ASN A 31 14.85 26.09 23.34
C ASN A 31 13.32 26.01 23.39
N ASP A 32 12.86 25.22 24.36
CA ASP A 32 11.60 25.41 25.04
C ASP A 32 11.68 26.58 26.04
N SER A 33 10.51 27.14 26.32
CA SER A 33 10.10 27.99 27.46
C SER A 33 10.12 29.53 27.32
N ARG A 34 8.89 30.08 27.37
CA ARG A 34 8.41 31.34 28.00
C ARG A 34 6.91 31.43 27.70
N ILE A 35 5.95 31.17 28.60
CA ILE A 35 5.57 31.85 29.86
C ILE A 35 5.59 33.38 29.78
N SER A 36 4.39 33.95 29.63
CA SER A 36 3.76 35.11 30.33
C SER A 36 2.90 35.91 29.32
N ASP A 37 1.57 35.93 29.42
CA ASP A 37 0.68 36.53 30.44
C ASP A 37 0.36 38.00 30.13
N GLN A 38 -0.90 38.40 30.42
CA GLN A 38 -1.64 39.66 30.15
C GLN A 38 -2.43 39.71 28.81
N GLY A 39 -3.76 39.90 28.78
CA GLY A 39 -4.74 40.13 29.83
C GLY A 39 -6.09 40.60 29.26
N PHE A 40 -7.10 40.57 30.14
CA PHE A 40 -8.41 41.27 30.08
C PHE A 40 -9.69 40.57 29.57
N ASN A 41 -10.26 39.76 30.47
CA ASN A 41 -11.46 40.03 31.28
C ASN A 41 -12.80 40.42 30.59
N SER A 42 -13.80 39.52 30.66
CA SER A 42 -15.04 39.76 31.44
C SER A 42 -16.12 38.68 31.24
N LYS A 43 -16.62 38.15 32.38
CA LYS A 43 -18.04 37.85 32.71
C LYS A 43 -18.76 36.76 31.87
N ARG A 44 -19.53 35.80 32.40
CA ARG A 44 -20.20 35.65 33.71
C ARG A 44 -21.01 34.31 33.70
N GLU A 45 -21.13 33.70 34.89
CA GLU A 45 -22.13 32.70 35.38
C GLU A 45 -22.26 31.36 34.62
N MET A 46 -21.83 30.21 35.17
CA MET A 46 -22.48 29.41 36.24
C MET A 46 -23.94 29.04 35.93
N VAL A 47 -24.21 27.79 35.57
CA VAL A 47 -25.13 26.85 36.26
C VAL A 47 -24.78 25.42 35.80
N ALA A 48 -24.64 24.53 36.78
CA ALA A 48 -24.50 23.09 36.61
C ALA A 48 -25.85 22.42 36.37
N ALA A 49 -25.89 21.40 35.52
CA ALA A 49 -26.83 20.29 35.64
C ALA A 49 -26.22 19.08 34.92
N ASP A 50 -26.04 18.03 35.70
CA ASP A 50 -25.82 16.66 35.28
C ASP A 50 -26.95 16.20 34.35
N ASP A 51 -26.63 15.41 33.33
CA ASP A 51 -27.55 14.48 32.68
C ASP A 51 -26.72 13.28 32.18
N ASP A 52 -26.50 12.35 33.10
CA ASP A 52 -26.40 10.92 32.78
C ASP A 52 -27.80 10.45 32.37
N ASP A 53 -27.90 9.71 31.26
CA ASP A 53 -28.74 8.50 31.09
C ASP A 53 -29.03 8.22 29.61
N ASP A 54 -28.60 7.04 29.13
CA ASP A 54 -29.53 6.14 28.44
C ASP A 54 -28.98 4.70 28.51
N GLU A 55 -29.27 4.03 29.64
CA GLU A 55 -29.21 2.57 29.75
C GLU A 55 -30.44 1.95 29.08
N ASN A 56 -30.15 1.00 28.18
CA ASN A 56 -31.13 0.13 27.55
C ASN A 56 -31.92 -0.71 28.57
N HIS A 57 -33.24 -0.59 28.46
CA HIS A 57 -34.28 -1.60 28.64
C HIS A 57 -33.91 -2.93 29.31
N ASP A 58 -34.45 -3.11 30.52
CA ASP A 58 -34.74 -4.45 31.05
C ASP A 58 -36.19 -4.51 31.59
N ASP A 59 -36.96 -5.39 30.95
CA ASP A 59 -38.37 -5.67 31.18
C ASP A 59 -38.60 -6.27 32.58
N LYS A 60 -39.35 -5.56 33.44
CA LYS A 60 -39.94 -6.14 34.66
C LYS A 60 -41.41 -5.78 34.82
N ASN A 61 -42.22 -6.65 34.21
CA ASN A 61 -43.48 -7.19 34.71
C ASN A 61 -43.90 -6.74 36.13
N HIS A 62 -44.81 -5.77 36.22
CA HIS A 62 -45.65 -5.57 37.40
C HIS A 62 -47.12 -5.41 36.99
N LYS A 63 -47.85 -6.51 37.20
CA LYS A 63 -49.30 -6.57 37.41
C LYS A 63 -49.68 -5.55 38.50
N SER A 64 -50.45 -4.52 38.17
CA SER A 64 -51.24 -3.77 39.15
C SER A 64 -52.71 -3.84 38.80
N VAL A 65 -53.45 -4.24 39.83
CA VAL A 65 -54.87 -4.54 39.87
C VAL A 65 -55.65 -3.23 39.81
N ILE A 66 -56.53 -3.07 38.81
CA ILE A 66 -57.52 -2.00 38.80
C ILE A 66 -58.79 -2.51 39.48
N THR A 67 -58.98 -2.09 40.73
CA THR A 67 -60.25 -2.16 41.45
C THR A 67 -61.15 -1.01 41.00
N LEU A 68 -62.25 -1.31 40.32
CA LEU A 68 -63.35 -0.36 40.10
C LEU A 68 -64.58 -0.88 40.83
N GLY A 69 -64.86 -0.25 41.98
CA GLY A 69 -66.10 -0.42 42.73
C GLY A 69 -67.06 0.71 42.41
N VAL A 70 -68.19 0.31 41.81
CA VAL A 70 -69.57 0.73 42.07
C VAL A 70 -69.89 2.23 41.98
N GLU A 71 -70.80 2.59 41.07
CA GLU A 71 -72.15 3.05 41.47
C GLU A 71 -73.10 3.06 40.27
N SER A 72 -74.11 2.20 40.36
CA SER A 72 -75.27 2.17 39.47
C SER A 72 -76.25 3.27 39.90
N LYS A 73 -76.63 4.12 38.95
CA LYS A 73 -77.92 4.83 38.99
C LYS A 73 -78.54 4.70 37.61
N ASP A 74 -79.64 3.96 37.58
CA ASP A 74 -80.59 3.89 36.49
C ASP A 74 -81.20 5.29 36.30
N ASP A 75 -81.21 5.80 35.07
CA ASP A 75 -82.21 6.78 34.63
C ASP A 75 -82.42 6.63 33.12
N ASP A 76 -83.68 6.40 32.77
CA ASP A 76 -84.21 6.12 31.43
C ASP A 76 -83.93 7.26 30.44
N ASN A 77 -83.33 6.97 29.27
CA ASN A 77 -83.47 7.71 28.00
C ASN A 77 -82.67 7.04 26.87
N ASP A 78 -83.19 5.93 26.32
CA ASP A 78 -82.54 5.17 25.24
C ASP A 78 -82.53 5.88 23.86
N ASP A 79 -83.22 7.01 23.69
CA ASP A 79 -83.27 7.74 22.41
C ASP A 79 -82.21 8.86 22.28
N ASP A 80 -81.56 9.30 23.37
CA ASP A 80 -80.55 10.38 23.34
C ASP A 80 -79.11 9.85 23.18
N TYR A 81 -78.87 8.60 23.60
CA TYR A 81 -77.57 7.92 23.45
C TYR A 81 -77.25 7.55 22.00
N GLU A 82 -78.23 7.11 21.21
CA GLU A 82 -78.06 6.71 19.80
C GLU A 82 -77.72 7.93 18.91
N ALA A 83 -78.36 9.08 19.16
CA ALA A 83 -78.10 10.33 18.45
C ALA A 83 -76.71 10.89 18.80
N SER A 84 -76.34 10.90 20.08
CA SER A 84 -75.02 11.31 20.55
C SER A 84 -73.90 10.40 20.01
N TYR A 85 -74.14 9.08 19.94
CA TYR A 85 -73.19 8.10 19.39
C TYR A 85 -72.99 8.26 17.88
N LYS A 86 -74.04 8.59 17.12
CA LYS A 86 -73.93 8.90 15.68
C LYS A 86 -73.20 10.22 15.43
N VAL A 87 -73.40 11.24 16.26
CA VAL A 87 -72.63 12.50 16.19
C VAL A 87 -71.15 12.26 16.52
N TYR A 88 -70.86 11.43 17.52
CA TYR A 88 -69.49 11.03 17.87
C TYR A 88 -68.82 10.22 16.75
N LEU A 89 -69.52 9.26 16.12
CA LEU A 89 -69.02 8.51 14.97
C LEU A 89 -68.78 9.41 13.75
N ALA A 90 -69.70 10.33 13.45
CA ALA A 90 -69.51 11.30 12.38
C ALA A 90 -68.32 12.24 12.66
N SER A 91 -68.14 12.68 13.90
CA SER A 91 -66.98 13.47 14.33
C SER A 91 -65.67 12.68 14.25
N LYS A 92 -65.71 11.37 14.57
CA LYS A 92 -64.56 10.47 14.44
C LYS A 92 -64.21 10.22 12.98
N ASP A 93 -65.19 10.00 12.12
CA ASP A 93 -64.99 9.81 10.68
C ASP A 93 -64.44 11.08 10.03
N GLN A 94 -64.93 12.25 10.44
CA GLN A 94 -64.35 13.53 10.02
C GLN A 94 -62.88 13.66 10.48
N LEU A 95 -62.56 13.30 11.72
CA LEU A 95 -61.20 13.35 12.23
C LEU A 95 -60.27 12.37 11.48
N VAL A 96 -60.75 11.17 11.16
CA VAL A 96 -60.02 10.16 10.38
C VAL A 96 -59.80 10.66 8.94
N GLN A 97 -60.80 11.31 8.33
CA GLN A 97 -60.65 11.93 7.01
C GLN A 97 -59.64 13.08 7.03
N HIS A 98 -59.65 13.92 8.08
CA HIS A 98 -58.64 14.96 8.26
C HIS A 98 -57.24 14.38 8.45
N TYR A 99 -57.11 13.30 9.21
CA TYR A 99 -55.84 12.58 9.38
C TYR A 99 -55.33 12.01 8.06
N HIS A 100 -56.19 11.33 7.30
CA HIS A 100 -55.82 10.80 5.99
C HIS A 100 -55.42 11.90 5.00
N LYS A 101 -56.15 13.02 4.98
CA LYS A 101 -55.80 14.17 4.15
C LYS A 101 -54.45 14.76 4.56
N ALA A 102 -54.20 14.93 5.86
CA ALA A 102 -52.92 15.41 6.37
C ALA A 102 -51.75 14.47 6.04
N THR A 103 -51.96 13.15 6.11
CA THR A 103 -50.94 12.17 5.71
C THR A 103 -50.66 12.18 4.21
N ALA A 104 -51.69 12.40 3.37
CA ALA A 104 -51.51 12.54 1.93
C ALA A 104 -50.72 13.82 1.58
N GLU A 105 -51.06 14.96 2.21
CA GLU A 105 -50.32 16.21 2.06
C GLU A 105 -48.88 16.10 2.58
N PHE A 106 -48.65 15.33 3.63
CA PHE A 106 -47.31 15.03 4.13
C PHE A 106 -46.50 14.23 3.11
N HIS A 107 -47.08 13.16 2.53
CA HIS A 107 -46.42 12.38 1.49
C HIS A 107 -46.12 13.20 0.24
N GLU A 108 -47.05 14.04 -0.22
CA GLU A 108 -46.83 14.92 -1.38
C GLU A 108 -45.68 15.91 -1.12
N LYS A 109 -45.61 16.50 0.08
CA LYS A 109 -44.50 17.38 0.48
C LYS A 109 -43.18 16.62 0.60
N GLN A 110 -43.20 15.38 1.08
CA GLN A 110 -42.01 14.53 1.17
C GLN A 110 -41.48 14.17 -0.21
N GLU A 111 -42.34 13.81 -1.16
CA GLU A 111 -41.96 13.55 -2.56
C GLU A 111 -41.40 14.80 -3.23
N LEU A 112 -42.03 15.97 -3.02
CA LEU A 112 -41.51 17.23 -3.52
C LEU A 112 -40.15 17.58 -2.90
N ASN A 113 -39.96 17.32 -1.61
CA ASN A 113 -38.69 17.54 -0.92
C ASN A 113 -37.58 16.66 -1.51
N LEU A 114 -37.85 15.36 -1.73
CA LEU A 114 -36.92 14.43 -2.39
C LEU A 114 -36.59 14.89 -3.82
N LEU A 115 -37.57 15.37 -4.58
CA LEU A 115 -37.36 15.90 -5.92
C LEU A 115 -36.48 17.17 -5.91
N LEU A 116 -36.72 18.07 -4.96
CA LEU A 116 -35.92 19.29 -4.78
C LEU A 116 -34.49 18.96 -4.35
N GLN A 117 -34.29 18.02 -3.42
CA GLN A 117 -32.97 17.53 -3.03
C GLN A 117 -32.23 16.92 -4.22
N ARG A 118 -32.90 16.15 -5.07
CA ARG A 118 -32.32 15.60 -6.31
C ARG A 118 -31.95 16.69 -7.31
N LYS A 119 -32.81 17.70 -7.50
CA LYS A 119 -32.52 18.88 -8.35
C LYS A 119 -31.36 19.72 -7.79
N LEU A 120 -31.26 19.88 -6.47
CA LEU A 120 -30.14 20.54 -5.80
C LEU A 120 -28.84 19.76 -6.02
N ALA A 121 -28.86 18.44 -5.83
CA ALA A 121 -27.70 17.58 -6.10
C ALA A 121 -27.25 17.69 -7.56
N ASP A 122 -28.18 17.68 -8.52
CA ASP A 122 -27.87 17.86 -9.94
C ASP A 122 -27.36 19.28 -10.25
N HIS A 123 -27.92 20.31 -9.62
CA HIS A 123 -27.45 21.68 -9.75
C HIS A 123 -26.03 21.85 -9.18
N TYR A 124 -25.73 21.27 -8.02
CA TYR A 124 -24.37 21.28 -7.47
C TYR A 124 -23.40 20.46 -8.31
N LYS A 125 -23.80 19.32 -8.89
CA LYS A 125 -22.97 18.57 -9.85
C LYS A 125 -22.68 19.39 -11.11
N ARG A 126 -23.69 20.09 -11.66
CA ARG A 126 -23.53 20.94 -12.85
C ARG A 126 -22.75 22.22 -12.56
N LYS A 127 -22.93 22.83 -11.38
CA LYS A 127 -22.18 24.01 -10.93
C LYS A 127 -20.71 23.68 -10.61
N LYS A 128 -20.43 22.49 -10.09
CA LYS A 128 -19.06 21.98 -9.92
C LYS A 128 -18.38 21.78 -11.28
N GLY A 129 -19.11 21.27 -12.28
CA GLY A 129 -18.58 21.12 -13.64
C GLY A 129 -18.35 22.41 -14.45
N SER A 130 -18.68 23.61 -13.94
CA SER A 130 -18.55 24.87 -14.71
C SER A 130 -17.79 26.01 -14.01
N PHE A 131 -17.07 25.73 -12.91
CA PHE A 131 -16.30 26.74 -12.17
C PHE A 131 -14.91 26.24 -11.71
N ASP A 132 -14.47 25.10 -12.24
CA ASP A 132 -13.29 24.36 -11.80
C ASP A 132 -12.11 24.57 -12.76
N ASP A 133 -11.43 25.72 -12.68
CA ASP A 133 -10.05 25.83 -13.18
C ASP A 133 -9.14 26.73 -12.31
N ASP A 134 -9.68 27.68 -11.53
CA ASP A 134 -8.84 28.66 -10.79
C ASP A 134 -8.90 28.56 -9.25
N THR A 135 -9.62 27.61 -8.65
CA THR A 135 -9.76 27.54 -7.17
C THR A 135 -9.43 26.17 -6.56
N GLN A 136 -8.64 25.33 -7.25
CA GLN A 136 -8.29 23.98 -6.77
C GLN A 136 -6.95 23.85 -6.04
N GLN A 137 -6.08 24.88 -6.04
CA GLN A 137 -4.75 24.76 -5.42
C GLN A 137 -4.67 25.15 -3.94
N GLN A 138 -5.66 25.86 -3.37
CA GLN A 138 -5.62 26.28 -1.95
C GLN A 138 -6.51 25.47 -0.99
N GLN A 139 -7.45 24.65 -1.47
CA GLN A 139 -8.33 23.84 -0.59
C GLN A 139 -7.91 22.37 -0.45
N GLN A 140 -6.97 21.87 -1.26
CA GLN A 140 -6.52 20.47 -1.17
C GLN A 140 -5.62 20.17 0.04
N GLN A 141 -5.00 21.17 0.69
CA GLN A 141 -4.15 20.93 1.87
C GLN A 141 -4.93 20.81 3.18
N GLN A 142 -6.14 21.35 3.29
CA GLN A 142 -6.94 21.25 4.54
C GLN A 142 -7.94 20.08 4.54
N GLN A 143 -8.41 19.61 3.38
CA GLN A 143 -9.36 18.48 3.32
C GLN A 143 -8.70 17.10 3.41
N GLN A 144 -7.40 16.95 3.11
CA GLN A 144 -6.70 15.66 3.23
C GLN A 144 -6.47 15.23 4.69
N GLN A 145 -6.49 16.15 5.67
CA GLN A 145 -6.31 15.78 7.08
C GLN A 145 -7.61 15.30 7.74
N THR A 146 -8.78 15.74 7.27
CA THR A 146 -10.07 15.35 7.86
C THR A 146 -10.68 14.09 7.24
N THR A 147 -10.38 13.79 5.97
CA THR A 147 -10.87 12.55 5.33
C THR A 147 -10.11 11.33 5.82
N ASN A 148 -8.81 11.44 6.08
CA ASN A 148 -8.01 10.33 6.62
C ASN A 148 -8.51 9.91 8.01
N ASN A 149 -8.89 10.86 8.88
CA ASN A 149 -9.38 10.54 10.23
C ASN A 149 -10.78 9.87 10.25
N ILE A 150 -11.62 10.06 9.24
CA ILE A 150 -12.96 9.44 9.17
C ILE A 150 -12.89 8.07 8.47
N ASP A 151 -12.05 7.95 7.44
CA ASP A 151 -11.81 6.67 6.77
C ASP A 151 -11.02 5.69 7.66
N ASP A 152 -10.12 6.18 8.52
CA ASP A 152 -9.41 5.35 9.50
C ASP A 152 -10.35 4.85 10.62
N ASP A 153 -11.32 5.66 11.06
CA ASP A 153 -12.29 5.29 12.11
C ASP A 153 -13.36 4.30 11.59
N VAL A 154 -13.79 4.45 10.33
CA VAL A 154 -14.68 3.48 9.65
C VAL A 154 -13.95 2.16 9.38
N ASN A 155 -12.68 2.20 8.97
CA ASN A 155 -11.86 0.99 8.82
C ASN A 155 -11.61 0.29 10.16
N GLN A 156 -11.38 1.05 11.25
CA GLN A 156 -11.20 0.49 12.59
C GLN A 156 -12.49 -0.19 13.09
N MET A 157 -13.66 0.43 12.87
CA MET A 157 -14.95 -0.15 13.26
C MET A 157 -15.27 -1.45 12.50
N ASP A 158 -14.90 -1.56 11.23
CA ASP A 158 -15.10 -2.80 10.46
C ASP A 158 -14.09 -3.90 10.83
N ILE A 159 -12.87 -3.53 11.22
CA ILE A 159 -11.89 -4.44 11.81
C ILE A 159 -12.40 -4.98 13.15
N ASP A 160 -12.93 -4.12 14.02
CA ASP A 160 -13.46 -4.50 15.33
C ASP A 160 -14.69 -5.40 15.20
N LYS A 161 -15.59 -5.15 14.23
CA LYS A 161 -16.70 -6.07 13.91
C LYS A 161 -16.21 -7.45 13.47
N GLN A 162 -15.15 -7.52 12.65
CA GLN A 162 -14.57 -8.79 12.23
C GLN A 162 -13.95 -9.55 13.41
N TYR A 163 -13.28 -8.84 14.34
CA TYR A 163 -12.77 -9.43 15.56
C TYR A 163 -13.88 -9.93 16.48
N LEU A 164 -14.95 -9.15 16.65
CA LEU A 164 -16.11 -9.51 17.45
C LEU A 164 -16.83 -10.73 16.88
N HIS A 165 -16.98 -10.81 15.55
CA HIS A 165 -17.57 -11.95 14.88
C HIS A 165 -16.75 -13.22 15.11
N LYS A 166 -15.42 -13.15 14.94
CA LYS A 166 -14.52 -14.28 15.26
C LYS A 166 -14.63 -14.69 16.73
N LEU A 167 -14.73 -13.72 17.64
CA LEU A 167 -14.88 -14.00 19.07
C LEU A 167 -16.20 -14.73 19.38
N ASP A 168 -17.29 -14.35 18.71
CA ASP A 168 -18.60 -15.02 18.83
C ASP A 168 -18.56 -16.44 18.25
N GLU A 169 -17.87 -16.64 17.11
CA GLU A 169 -17.62 -17.98 16.56
C GLU A 169 -16.81 -18.86 17.54
N TYR A 170 -15.78 -18.30 18.18
CA TYR A 170 -15.03 -19.02 19.21
C TYR A 170 -15.90 -19.38 20.41
N LYS A 171 -16.76 -18.48 20.88
CA LYS A 171 -17.69 -18.75 21.99
C LYS A 171 -18.65 -19.89 21.64
N LYS A 172 -19.32 -19.81 20.49
CA LYS A 172 -20.22 -20.87 20.00
C LYS A 172 -19.51 -22.21 19.92
N ARG A 173 -18.29 -22.23 19.38
CA ARG A 173 -17.49 -23.46 19.27
C ARG A 173 -17.09 -24.01 20.64
N MET A 174 -16.78 -23.15 21.61
CA MET A 174 -16.51 -23.55 22.99
C MET A 174 -17.75 -24.14 23.66
N ASP A 175 -18.92 -23.54 23.47
CA ASP A 175 -20.19 -24.05 24.01
C ASP A 175 -20.57 -25.41 23.38
N GLU A 176 -20.34 -25.57 22.07
CA GLU A 176 -20.50 -26.87 21.39
C GLU A 176 -19.57 -27.94 21.96
N TYR A 177 -18.30 -27.62 22.19
CA TYR A 177 -17.34 -28.54 22.82
C TYR A 177 -17.76 -28.88 24.26
N ALA A 178 -18.21 -27.90 25.04
CA ALA A 178 -18.70 -28.13 26.39
C ALA A 178 -19.92 -29.06 26.38
N GLY A 179 -20.91 -28.80 25.52
CA GLY A 179 -22.09 -29.64 25.37
C GLY A 179 -21.78 -31.04 24.83
N ALA A 180 -20.79 -31.20 23.94
CA ALA A 180 -20.32 -32.51 23.50
C ALA A 180 -19.62 -33.28 24.63
N MET A 181 -18.79 -32.60 25.42
CA MET A 181 -18.08 -33.20 26.55
C MET A 181 -19.05 -33.68 27.64
N GLU A 182 -20.10 -32.92 27.91
CA GLU A 182 -21.14 -33.29 28.87
C GLU A 182 -21.99 -34.47 28.39
N ARG A 183 -22.34 -34.51 27.09
CA ARG A 183 -23.00 -35.68 26.48
C ARG A 183 -22.16 -36.95 26.62
N HIS A 184 -20.88 -36.90 26.25
CA HIS A 184 -20.00 -38.07 26.38
C HIS A 184 -19.78 -38.50 27.83
N LYS A 185 -19.74 -37.55 28.77
CA LYS A 185 -19.68 -37.86 30.20
C LYS A 185 -20.93 -38.60 30.66
N ASN A 186 -22.11 -38.15 30.23
CA ASN A 186 -23.37 -38.79 30.57
C ASN A 186 -23.47 -40.19 29.95
N GLU A 187 -23.10 -40.35 28.67
CA GLU A 187 -23.01 -41.65 28.00
C GLU A 187 -22.08 -42.62 28.72
N LEU A 188 -20.92 -42.14 29.20
CA LEU A 188 -19.97 -42.96 29.95
C LEU A 188 -20.52 -43.40 31.31
N ASN A 189 -21.25 -42.51 32.00
CA ASN A 189 -21.91 -42.83 33.26
C ASN A 189 -23.03 -43.86 33.06
N ASP A 190 -23.88 -43.69 32.04
CA ASP A 190 -24.95 -44.64 31.71
C ASP A 190 -24.37 -46.02 31.33
N TYR A 191 -23.27 -46.03 30.57
CA TYR A 191 -22.55 -47.27 30.26
C TYR A 191 -21.96 -47.92 31.52
N SER A 192 -21.39 -47.12 32.44
CA SER A 192 -20.87 -47.63 33.71
C SER A 192 -21.97 -48.24 34.58
N ASP A 193 -23.12 -47.58 34.68
CA ASP A 193 -24.26 -48.05 35.46
C ASP A 193 -24.91 -49.30 34.87
N THR A 194 -25.02 -49.39 33.55
CA THR A 194 -25.50 -50.60 32.88
C THR A 194 -24.55 -51.77 33.10
N CYS A 195 -23.23 -51.58 32.95
CA CYS A 195 -22.24 -52.60 33.30
C CYS A 195 -22.38 -53.04 34.77
N ARG A 196 -22.55 -52.09 35.70
CA ARG A 196 -22.74 -52.41 37.11
C ARG A 196 -23.97 -53.28 37.34
N LYS A 197 -25.11 -52.93 36.75
CA LYS A 197 -26.37 -53.70 36.86
C LYS A 197 -26.22 -55.11 36.31
N VAL A 198 -25.58 -55.27 35.16
CA VAL A 198 -25.32 -56.59 34.55
C VAL A 198 -24.44 -57.44 35.46
N THR A 199 -23.33 -56.90 35.96
CA THR A 199 -22.44 -57.65 36.87
C THR A 199 -23.12 -58.07 38.18
N LEU A 200 -24.03 -57.24 38.70
CA LEU A 200 -24.77 -57.53 39.92
C LEU A 200 -25.79 -58.64 39.68
N ARG A 201 -26.49 -58.59 38.54
CA ARG A 201 -27.38 -59.67 38.09
C ARG A 201 -26.63 -60.99 37.90
N ASP A 202 -25.49 -60.97 37.22
CA ASP A 202 -24.66 -62.17 37.00
C ASP A 202 -24.22 -62.78 38.35
N PHE A 203 -23.89 -61.95 39.34
CA PHE A 203 -23.54 -62.39 40.69
C PHE A 203 -24.73 -63.05 41.41
N GLU A 204 -25.92 -62.46 41.32
CA GLU A 204 -27.14 -63.05 41.89
C GLU A 204 -27.52 -64.37 41.22
N GLU A 205 -27.39 -64.48 39.89
CA GLU A 205 -27.63 -65.72 39.16
C GLU A 205 -26.61 -66.80 39.55
N LEU A 206 -25.35 -66.44 39.77
CA LEU A 206 -24.30 -67.35 40.23
C LEU A 206 -24.59 -67.88 41.65
N LEU A 207 -25.06 -67.02 42.56
CA LEU A 207 -25.47 -67.42 43.91
C LEU A 207 -26.64 -68.41 43.89
N LYS A 208 -27.69 -68.10 43.11
CA LYS A 208 -28.84 -69.00 42.92
C LYS A 208 -28.41 -70.34 42.33
N PHE A 209 -27.47 -70.35 41.38
CA PHE A 209 -26.93 -71.57 40.80
C PHE A 209 -26.11 -72.39 41.80
N ALA A 210 -25.32 -71.74 42.67
CA ALA A 210 -24.58 -72.41 43.73
C ALA A 210 -25.51 -73.05 44.77
N GLU A 211 -26.58 -72.35 45.17
CA GLU A 211 -27.63 -72.88 46.03
C GLU A 211 -28.37 -74.05 45.39
N PHE A 212 -28.71 -73.94 44.11
CA PHE A 212 -29.33 -75.01 43.34
C PHE A 212 -28.45 -76.26 43.28
N LYS A 213 -27.15 -76.13 42.95
CA LYS A 213 -26.19 -77.27 43.00
C LYS A 213 -26.23 -77.97 44.36
N LYS A 214 -26.19 -77.21 45.46
CA LYS A 214 -26.22 -77.75 46.83
C LYS A 214 -27.54 -78.46 47.15
N GLN A 215 -28.66 -77.88 46.75
CA GLN A 215 -29.99 -78.43 46.97
C GLN A 215 -30.24 -79.71 46.15
N THR A 216 -29.86 -79.72 44.86
CA THR A 216 -29.96 -80.91 44.00
C THR A 216 -29.11 -82.05 44.55
N CYS A 217 -27.86 -81.78 44.98
CA CYS A 217 -27.02 -82.79 45.61
C CYS A 217 -27.65 -83.34 46.91
N SER A 218 -28.27 -82.47 47.72
CA SER A 218 -28.93 -82.89 48.96
C SER A 218 -30.21 -83.70 48.74
N GLN A 219 -30.98 -83.40 47.68
CA GLN A 219 -32.22 -84.12 47.34
C GLN A 219 -31.98 -85.52 46.77
N PHE A 220 -30.99 -85.69 45.89
CA PHE A 220 -30.70 -87.00 45.26
C PHE A 220 -29.92 -87.97 46.17
N LEU A 221 -29.28 -87.48 47.23
CA LEU A 221 -28.35 -88.26 48.05
C LEU A 221 -28.76 -88.40 49.52
N GLN A 222 -30.03 -88.13 49.87
CA GLN A 222 -30.55 -88.12 51.26
C GLN A 222 -30.15 -89.33 52.12
N HIS A 223 -29.89 -90.49 51.50
CA HIS A 223 -29.52 -91.74 52.18
C HIS A 223 -28.03 -92.13 52.10
N LYS A 224 -27.16 -91.33 51.45
CA LYS A 224 -25.70 -91.61 51.27
C LYS A 224 -24.83 -90.49 51.83
N LYS A 225 -24.75 -90.40 53.16
CA LYS A 225 -24.03 -89.33 53.89
C LYS A 225 -22.55 -89.20 53.51
N ASP A 226 -21.86 -90.30 53.18
CA ASP A 226 -20.44 -90.25 52.82
C ASP A 226 -20.19 -89.62 51.44
N LEU A 227 -21.13 -89.78 50.51
CA LEU A 227 -21.06 -89.18 49.18
C LEU A 227 -21.39 -87.68 49.21
N ILE A 228 -22.28 -87.25 50.12
CA ILE A 228 -22.54 -85.82 50.39
C ILE A 228 -21.26 -85.15 50.89
N LYS A 229 -20.55 -85.75 51.86
CA LYS A 229 -19.27 -85.22 52.37
C LYS A 229 -18.17 -85.14 51.32
N GLU A 230 -18.12 -86.08 50.37
CA GLU A 230 -17.17 -86.03 49.23
C GLU A 230 -17.49 -84.88 48.27
N ILE A 231 -18.78 -84.66 47.96
CA ILE A 231 -19.22 -83.55 47.11
C ILE A 231 -18.97 -82.21 47.78
N GLU A 232 -19.23 -82.08 49.07
CA GLU A 232 -18.91 -80.86 49.85
C GLU A 232 -17.41 -80.56 49.84
N ARG A 233 -16.56 -81.59 49.95
CA ARG A 233 -15.11 -81.43 49.80
C ARG A 233 -14.72 -80.94 48.41
N LYS A 234 -15.31 -81.48 47.34
CA LYS A 234 -15.05 -81.01 45.97
C LYS A 234 -15.55 -79.59 45.70
N LEU A 235 -16.71 -79.22 46.23
CA LEU A 235 -17.24 -77.85 46.16
C LEU A 235 -16.36 -76.86 46.93
N ALA A 236 -15.78 -77.26 48.07
CA ALA A 236 -14.81 -76.42 48.79
C ALA A 236 -13.55 -76.18 47.95
N ILE A 237 -13.01 -77.22 47.30
CA ILE A 237 -11.86 -77.11 46.40
C ILE A 237 -12.18 -76.23 45.18
N GLU A 238 -13.36 -76.37 44.59
CA GLU A 238 -13.84 -75.51 43.49
C GLU A 238 -13.90 -74.04 43.93
N ASN A 239 -14.46 -73.76 45.11
CA ASN A 239 -14.52 -72.40 45.66
C ASN A 239 -13.14 -71.80 45.97
N ASP A 240 -12.20 -72.60 46.47
CA ASP A 240 -10.83 -72.15 46.74
C ASP A 240 -10.10 -71.84 45.42
N LYS A 241 -10.30 -72.68 44.39
CA LYS A 241 -9.76 -72.44 43.04
C LYS A 241 -10.39 -71.22 42.38
N ASP A 242 -11.69 -71.00 42.54
CA ASP A 242 -12.37 -69.79 42.06
C ASP A 242 -11.84 -68.53 42.75
N ARG A 243 -11.52 -68.62 44.05
CA ARG A 243 -10.89 -67.52 44.79
C ARG A 243 -9.48 -67.22 44.25
N GLU A 244 -8.70 -68.25 43.98
CA GLU A 244 -7.37 -68.13 43.36
C GLU A 244 -7.47 -67.48 41.97
N ILE A 245 -8.41 -67.92 41.12
CA ILE A 245 -8.64 -67.33 39.79
C ILE A 245 -9.05 -65.85 39.91
N LYS A 246 -9.94 -65.50 40.84
CA LYS A 246 -10.33 -64.10 41.09
C LYS A 246 -9.13 -63.26 41.52
N GLN A 247 -8.26 -63.79 42.37
CA GLN A 247 -7.05 -63.11 42.81
C GLN A 247 -6.06 -62.91 41.65
N LEU A 248 -5.82 -63.95 40.84
CA LEU A 248 -4.96 -63.86 39.65
C LEU A 248 -5.50 -62.87 38.61
N ARG A 249 -6.82 -62.83 38.40
CA ARG A 249 -7.46 -61.82 37.53
C ARG A 249 -7.22 -60.42 38.07
N LEU A 250 -7.40 -60.20 39.38
CA LEU A 250 -7.13 -58.91 39.99
C LEU A 250 -5.66 -58.48 39.83
N GLU A 251 -4.72 -59.40 40.02
CA GLU A 251 -3.30 -59.15 39.80
C GLU A 251 -2.97 -58.85 38.34
N HIS A 252 -3.58 -59.58 37.40
CA HIS A 252 -3.47 -59.33 35.97
C HIS A 252 -3.94 -57.92 35.61
N TYR A 253 -5.12 -57.50 36.09
CA TYR A 253 -5.63 -56.14 35.88
C TYR A 253 -4.72 -55.08 36.51
N LYS A 254 -4.18 -55.32 37.70
CA LYS A 254 -3.19 -54.42 38.33
C LYS A 254 -1.93 -54.30 37.48
N LEU A 255 -1.44 -55.39 36.89
CA LEU A 255 -0.26 -55.39 36.05
C LEU A 255 -0.53 -54.65 34.73
N LEU A 256 -1.67 -54.90 34.08
CA LEU A 256 -2.11 -54.16 32.90
C LEU A 256 -2.19 -52.65 33.18
N TYR A 257 -2.76 -52.26 34.32
CA TYR A 257 -2.80 -50.86 34.72
C TYR A 257 -1.40 -50.26 34.90
N LYS A 258 -0.46 -51.00 35.51
CA LYS A 258 0.94 -50.56 35.62
C LYS A 258 1.59 -50.39 34.25
N VAL A 259 1.35 -51.30 33.30
CA VAL A 259 1.84 -51.20 31.92
C VAL A 259 1.25 -49.97 31.24
N LEU A 260 -0.06 -49.76 31.33
CA LEU A 260 -0.74 -48.60 30.77
C LEU A 260 -0.18 -47.28 31.35
N LYS A 261 -0.01 -47.21 32.67
CA LYS A 261 0.55 -46.03 33.35
C LYS A 261 1.98 -45.74 32.91
N ARG A 262 2.82 -46.77 32.80
CA ARG A 262 4.20 -46.63 32.30
C ARG A 262 4.23 -46.21 30.84
N SER A 263 3.39 -46.79 30.00
CA SER A 263 3.28 -46.41 28.58
C SER A 263 2.86 -44.95 28.43
N LYS A 264 1.91 -44.48 29.25
CA LYS A 264 1.52 -43.06 29.26
C LYS A 264 2.69 -42.17 29.66
N LEU A 265 3.42 -42.53 30.71
CA LEU A 265 4.59 -41.78 31.16
C LEU A 265 5.69 -41.70 30.09
N VAL A 266 5.94 -42.80 29.37
CA VAL A 266 6.89 -42.81 28.23
C VAL A 266 6.42 -41.85 27.13
N LYS A 267 5.14 -41.92 26.73
CA LYS A 267 4.55 -41.01 25.73
C LYS A 267 4.60 -39.55 26.16
N ASP A 268 4.43 -39.28 27.46
CA ASP A 268 4.54 -37.94 28.01
C ASP A 268 6.00 -37.48 28.06
N SER A 269 6.96 -38.39 28.26
CA SER A 269 8.40 -38.07 28.22
C SER A 269 8.97 -37.88 26.81
N GLU A 270 8.35 -38.47 25.79
CA GLU A 270 8.66 -38.19 24.37
C GLU A 270 8.15 -36.81 23.91
N ARG A 271 7.34 -36.15 24.75
CA ARG A 271 6.88 -34.77 24.57
C ARG A 271 7.78 -33.84 25.38
N LEU A 272 8.26 -32.80 24.72
CA LEU A 272 8.91 -31.66 25.35
C LEU A 272 7.86 -30.79 26.10
N SER A 273 8.35 -29.85 26.92
CA SER A 273 7.51 -28.79 27.50
C SER A 273 6.67 -28.12 26.40
N GLY A 274 5.36 -27.99 26.64
CA GLY A 274 4.40 -27.45 25.65
C GLY A 274 3.73 -28.49 24.74
N GLY A 275 3.98 -29.80 24.94
CA GLY A 275 3.25 -30.85 24.22
C GLY A 275 3.78 -31.16 22.81
N LEU A 276 4.92 -30.59 22.44
CA LEU A 276 5.62 -30.83 21.18
C LEU A 276 6.45 -32.12 21.27
N ARG A 277 6.39 -33.01 20.28
CA ARG A 277 7.23 -34.22 20.29
C ARG A 277 8.68 -33.85 19.97
N ILE A 278 9.64 -34.57 20.55
CA ILE A 278 11.08 -34.35 20.33
C ILE A 278 11.41 -34.39 18.82
N LEU A 279 10.82 -35.33 18.08
CA LEU A 279 11.02 -35.46 16.64
C LEU A 279 10.54 -34.23 15.86
N ASP A 280 9.39 -33.66 16.24
CA ASP A 280 8.87 -32.46 15.58
C ASP A 280 9.80 -31.26 15.83
N PHE A 281 10.39 -31.16 17.03
CA PHE A 281 11.37 -30.13 17.36
C PHE A 281 12.67 -30.28 16.56
N GLU A 282 13.20 -31.51 16.43
CA GLU A 282 14.37 -31.77 15.59
C GLU A 282 14.10 -31.46 14.12
N GLN A 283 12.91 -31.79 13.61
CA GLN A 283 12.50 -31.44 12.26
C GLN A 283 12.45 -29.93 12.06
N LEU A 284 11.83 -29.18 12.98
CA LEU A 284 11.81 -27.71 12.93
C LEU A 284 13.23 -27.13 12.94
N LYS A 285 14.15 -27.74 13.69
CA LYS A 285 15.55 -27.31 13.75
C LYS A 285 16.25 -27.52 12.41
N ILE A 286 16.04 -28.67 11.76
CA ILE A 286 16.56 -28.96 10.42
C ILE A 286 16.00 -27.97 9.40
N GLU A 287 14.68 -27.76 9.40
CA GLU A 287 14.03 -26.83 8.48
C GLU A 287 14.53 -25.40 8.68
N ASN A 288 14.65 -24.94 9.92
CA ASN A 288 15.18 -23.61 10.22
C ASN A 288 16.61 -23.44 9.71
N GLN A 289 17.45 -24.46 9.88
CA GLN A 289 18.81 -24.48 9.34
C GLN A 289 18.82 -24.42 7.81
N THR A 290 18.00 -25.23 7.14
CA THR A 290 17.87 -25.20 5.68
C THR A 290 17.36 -23.85 5.16
N TYR A 291 16.42 -23.20 5.86
CA TYR A 291 15.96 -21.87 5.48
C TYR A 291 17.04 -20.81 5.67
N LYS A 292 17.85 -20.90 6.74
CA LYS A 292 18.99 -20.00 6.93
C LYS A 292 20.01 -20.13 5.79
N GLU A 293 20.37 -21.35 5.42
CA GLU A 293 21.28 -21.62 4.29
C GLU A 293 20.73 -21.04 2.97
N LYS A 294 19.43 -21.21 2.72
CA LYS A 294 18.77 -20.61 1.54
C LYS A 294 18.79 -19.08 1.58
N ILE A 295 18.57 -18.47 2.74
CA ILE A 295 18.63 -17.02 2.90
C ILE A 295 20.06 -16.53 2.63
N GLU A 296 21.07 -17.22 3.14
CA GLU A 296 22.47 -16.89 2.93
C GLU A 296 22.87 -16.99 1.45
N GLU A 297 22.49 -18.06 0.77
CA GLU A 297 22.70 -18.23 -0.69
C GLU A 297 22.03 -17.11 -1.51
N ARG A 298 20.80 -16.73 -1.14
CA ARG A 298 20.10 -15.62 -1.81
C ARG A 298 20.72 -14.26 -1.50
N ASN A 299 21.22 -14.05 -0.29
CA ASN A 299 21.93 -12.83 0.07
C ASN A 299 23.24 -12.70 -0.71
N GLU A 300 23.99 -13.79 -0.89
CA GLU A 300 25.18 -13.80 -1.75
C GLU A 300 24.83 -13.46 -3.21
N ASP A 301 23.75 -14.01 -3.74
CA ASP A 301 23.31 -13.71 -5.11
C ASP A 301 22.84 -12.25 -5.26
N LEU A 302 22.13 -11.72 -4.26
CA LEU A 302 21.76 -10.30 -4.20
C LEU A 302 23.00 -9.41 -4.17
N GLN A 303 24.03 -9.79 -3.41
CA GLN A 303 25.29 -9.06 -3.37
C GLN A 303 26.00 -9.08 -4.73
N LYS A 304 26.09 -10.24 -5.39
CA LYS A 304 26.65 -10.37 -6.76
C LYS A 304 25.90 -9.49 -7.76
N LEU A 305 24.57 -9.44 -7.67
CA LEU A 305 23.74 -8.58 -8.52
C LEU A 305 23.94 -7.09 -8.23
N SER A 306 24.06 -6.72 -6.95
CA SER A 306 24.38 -5.35 -6.54
C SER A 306 25.73 -4.91 -7.11
N ASP A 307 26.75 -5.77 -7.03
CA ASP A 307 28.08 -5.50 -7.58
C ASP A 307 28.04 -5.36 -9.11
N LYS A 308 27.27 -6.22 -9.79
CA LYS A 308 27.07 -6.13 -11.25
C LYS A 308 26.36 -4.84 -11.63
N ARG A 309 25.35 -4.42 -10.87
CA ARG A 309 24.66 -3.13 -11.05
C ARG A 309 25.65 -1.97 -10.90
N THR A 310 26.44 -1.94 -9.82
CA THR A 310 27.44 -0.89 -9.59
C THR A 310 28.47 -0.83 -10.71
N LYS A 311 29.01 -1.97 -11.15
CA LYS A 311 29.91 -2.05 -12.32
C LYS A 311 29.25 -1.50 -13.59
N SER A 312 27.98 -1.85 -13.83
CA SER A 312 27.23 -1.35 -14.98
C SER A 312 27.04 0.16 -14.92
N ILE A 313 26.71 0.72 -13.74
CA ILE A 313 26.60 2.17 -13.54
C ILE A 313 27.94 2.84 -13.85
N VAL A 314 29.07 2.31 -13.36
CA VAL A 314 30.40 2.85 -13.66
C VAL A 314 30.69 2.85 -15.17
N ILE A 315 30.39 1.75 -15.87
CA ILE A 315 30.55 1.67 -17.33
C ILE A 315 29.67 2.69 -18.05
N LEU A 316 28.40 2.82 -17.66
CA LEU A 316 27.49 3.83 -18.20
C LEU A 316 28.01 5.24 -17.98
N THR A 317 28.53 5.56 -16.79
CA THR A 317 29.14 6.85 -16.49
C THR A 317 30.33 7.13 -17.41
N HIS A 318 31.24 6.18 -17.60
CA HIS A 318 32.36 6.34 -18.53
C HIS A 318 31.91 6.50 -19.99
N CYS A 319 30.87 5.79 -20.42
CA CYS A 319 30.29 5.96 -21.75
C CYS A 319 29.67 7.35 -21.93
N ASN A 320 28.96 7.84 -20.92
CA ASN A 320 28.37 9.19 -20.93
C ASN A 320 29.46 10.26 -20.99
N GLU A 321 30.52 10.14 -20.20
CA GLU A 321 31.64 11.08 -20.21
C GLU A 321 32.36 11.09 -21.57
N LYS A 322 32.62 9.92 -22.16
CA LYS A 322 33.19 9.82 -23.51
C LYS A 322 32.26 10.42 -24.56
N SER A 323 30.95 10.16 -24.48
CA SER A 323 29.96 10.74 -25.39
C SER A 323 29.95 12.26 -25.30
N PHE A 324 29.92 12.81 -24.09
CA PHE A 324 29.97 14.24 -23.84
C PHE A 324 31.25 14.89 -24.38
N HIS A 325 32.41 14.25 -24.17
CA HIS A 325 33.68 14.72 -24.73
C HIS A 325 33.67 14.74 -26.26
N VAL A 326 33.18 13.66 -26.89
CA VAL A 326 33.07 13.56 -28.36
C VAL A 326 32.11 14.61 -28.90
N GLU A 327 30.97 14.82 -28.27
CA GLU A 327 30.00 15.84 -28.66
C GLU A 327 30.60 17.25 -28.58
N ASN A 328 31.34 17.56 -27.52
CA ASN A 328 31.99 18.85 -27.36
C ASN A 328 33.12 19.07 -28.39
N SER A 329 33.89 18.02 -28.68
CA SER A 329 34.91 18.05 -29.75
C SER A 329 34.26 18.28 -31.11
N LEU A 330 33.14 17.61 -31.41
CA LEU A 330 32.36 17.81 -32.63
C LEU A 330 31.83 19.25 -32.74
N LYS A 331 31.28 19.80 -31.66
CA LYS A 331 30.84 21.22 -31.60
C LYS A 331 31.99 22.18 -31.89
N THR A 332 33.17 21.92 -31.34
CA THR A 332 34.36 22.74 -31.61
C THR A 332 34.76 22.66 -33.09
N LYS A 333 34.81 21.45 -33.66
CA LYS A 333 35.19 21.24 -35.07
C LYS A 333 34.17 21.81 -36.06
N THR A 334 32.89 21.74 -35.73
CA THR A 334 31.83 22.38 -36.55
C THR A 334 31.93 23.90 -36.50
N ASN A 335 32.25 24.50 -35.35
CA ASN A 335 32.56 25.92 -35.26
C ASN A 335 33.81 26.31 -36.07
N ASP A 336 34.88 25.50 -36.01
CA ASP A 336 36.09 25.71 -36.82
C ASP A 336 35.75 25.69 -38.33
N LEU A 337 34.96 24.71 -38.77
CA LEU A 337 34.50 24.60 -40.16
C LEU A 337 33.69 25.83 -40.57
N HIS A 338 32.74 26.27 -39.74
CA HIS A 338 31.91 27.43 -40.04
C HIS A 338 32.72 28.72 -40.15
N SER A 339 33.76 28.88 -39.32
CA SER A 339 34.71 29.99 -39.41
C SER A 339 35.49 29.97 -40.74
N ILE A 340 35.97 28.78 -41.15
CA ILE A 340 36.67 28.61 -42.43
C ILE A 340 35.73 28.88 -43.61
N GLU A 341 34.50 28.39 -43.58
CA GLU A 341 33.48 28.65 -44.62
C GLU A 341 33.20 30.15 -44.76
N LYS A 342 33.08 30.87 -43.64
CA LYS A 342 32.95 32.32 -43.63
C LYS A 342 34.15 33.01 -44.26
N ASN A 343 35.37 32.61 -43.90
CA ASN A 343 36.59 33.15 -44.49
C ASN A 343 36.66 32.89 -46.01
N ILE A 344 36.27 31.69 -46.46
CA ILE A 344 36.20 31.36 -47.88
C ILE A 344 35.16 32.24 -48.59
N SER A 345 33.99 32.49 -47.97
CA SER A 345 32.98 33.41 -48.52
C SER A 345 33.54 34.81 -48.69
N LEU A 346 34.21 35.36 -47.66
CA LEU A 346 34.83 36.68 -47.71
C LEU A 346 35.88 36.79 -48.81
N ILE A 347 36.77 35.79 -48.93
CA ILE A 347 37.79 35.75 -49.98
C ILE A 347 37.14 35.64 -51.37
N ARG A 348 36.05 34.88 -51.51
CA ARG A 348 35.29 34.79 -52.77
C ARG A 348 34.71 36.16 -53.14
N ASP A 349 34.11 36.86 -52.19
CA ASP A 349 33.54 38.20 -52.41
C ASP A 349 34.64 39.21 -52.79
N GLU A 350 35.75 39.23 -52.07
CA GLU A 350 36.90 40.09 -52.39
C GLU A 350 37.46 39.78 -53.79
N LEU A 351 37.60 38.49 -54.14
CA LEU A 351 38.03 38.08 -55.47
C LEU A 351 37.06 38.55 -56.55
N THR A 352 35.75 38.55 -56.30
CA THR A 352 34.77 39.07 -57.26
C THR A 352 34.93 40.59 -57.43
N HIS A 353 35.12 41.35 -56.36
CA HIS A 353 35.40 42.78 -56.41
C HIS A 353 36.67 43.09 -57.20
N LEU A 354 37.76 42.37 -56.94
CA LEU A 354 39.02 42.52 -57.67
C LEU A 354 38.89 42.13 -59.15
N LYS A 355 38.11 41.08 -59.49
CA LYS A 355 37.81 40.72 -60.88
C LYS A 355 37.05 41.84 -61.60
N ILE A 356 36.04 42.42 -60.95
CA ILE A 356 35.27 43.56 -61.50
C ILE A 356 36.19 44.76 -61.71
N ALA A 357 37.00 45.12 -60.72
CA ALA A 357 37.94 46.24 -60.81
C ALA A 357 38.95 46.04 -61.94
N ARG A 358 39.53 44.84 -62.06
CA ARG A 358 40.40 44.47 -63.17
C ARG A 358 39.70 44.59 -64.52
N ASP A 359 38.45 44.13 -64.62
CA ASP A 359 37.70 44.15 -65.88
C ASP A 359 37.29 45.58 -66.26
N ASN A 360 37.02 46.46 -65.28
CA ASN A 360 36.82 47.89 -65.51
C ASN A 360 38.10 48.57 -66.00
N LEU A 361 39.25 48.33 -65.35
CA LEU A 361 40.54 48.85 -65.82
C LEU A 361 40.90 48.34 -67.22
N ARG A 362 40.56 47.09 -67.55
CA ARG A 362 40.73 46.56 -68.92
C ARG A 362 39.85 47.30 -69.92
N LYS A 363 38.59 47.56 -69.58
CA LYS A 363 37.67 48.35 -70.42
C LYS A 363 38.19 49.77 -70.62
N GLU A 364 38.58 50.46 -69.55
CA GLU A 364 39.16 51.81 -69.60
C GLU A 364 40.43 51.83 -70.45
N ASN A 365 41.36 50.88 -70.24
CA ASN A 365 42.58 50.77 -71.04
C ASN A 365 42.25 50.51 -72.52
N SER A 366 41.29 49.63 -72.83
CA SER A 366 40.82 49.45 -74.20
C SER A 366 40.16 50.70 -74.79
N GLY A 367 39.45 51.50 -73.98
CA GLY A 367 38.83 52.76 -74.40
C GLY A 367 39.84 53.88 -74.61
N LEU A 368 40.88 53.96 -73.78
CA LEU A 368 42.01 54.86 -73.99
C LEU A 368 42.78 54.48 -75.25
N LYS A 369 43.05 53.18 -75.46
CA LYS A 369 43.67 52.68 -76.69
C LYS A 369 42.84 53.02 -77.93
N SER A 370 41.52 52.84 -77.89
CA SER A 370 40.65 53.22 -79.01
C SER A 370 40.63 54.75 -79.25
N GLY A 371 40.67 55.56 -78.20
CA GLY A 371 40.84 57.02 -78.31
C GLY A 371 42.22 57.43 -78.87
N LEU A 372 43.26 56.65 -78.58
CA LEU A 372 44.62 56.82 -79.07
C LEU A 372 44.86 56.25 -80.48
N VAL A 373 43.85 55.66 -81.15
CA VAL A 373 43.97 55.17 -82.54
C VAL A 373 44.45 56.27 -83.49
N LEU A 374 44.13 57.53 -83.19
CA LEU A 374 44.64 58.68 -83.92
C LEU A 374 46.16 58.88 -83.76
N LEU A 375 46.71 58.59 -82.57
CA LEU A 375 48.15 58.58 -82.29
C LEU A 375 48.85 57.32 -82.80
N GLU A 376 48.15 56.19 -82.98
CA GLU A 376 48.75 54.98 -83.55
C GLU A 376 48.87 55.04 -85.08
N ASN A 377 48.15 55.96 -85.73
CA ASN A 377 48.23 56.16 -87.17
C ASN A 377 49.51 56.92 -87.56
N LYS A 378 50.59 56.14 -87.78
CA LYS A 378 51.91 56.65 -88.21
C LYS A 378 51.87 57.49 -89.49
N ARG A 379 50.90 57.26 -90.39
CA ARG A 379 50.73 58.08 -91.60
C ARG A 379 50.24 59.47 -91.24
N LEU A 380 49.23 59.54 -90.38
CA LEU A 380 48.67 60.81 -89.93
C LEU A 380 49.71 61.63 -89.15
N ILE A 381 50.51 61.00 -88.28
CA ILE A 381 51.63 61.68 -87.60
C ILE A 381 52.64 62.22 -88.61
N ARG A 382 53.00 61.44 -89.63
CA ARG A 382 53.93 61.86 -90.67
C ARG A 382 53.36 62.99 -91.54
N ASP A 383 52.06 62.99 -91.80
CA ASP A 383 51.37 64.06 -92.50
C ASP A 383 51.30 65.34 -91.65
N PHE A 384 51.04 65.24 -90.34
CA PHE A 384 51.11 66.37 -89.40
C PHE A 384 52.53 66.95 -89.34
N GLN A 385 53.56 66.10 -89.29
CA GLN A 385 54.95 66.52 -89.32
C GLN A 385 55.28 67.21 -90.65
N GLY A 386 54.89 66.64 -91.78
CA GLY A 386 55.07 67.25 -93.09
C GLY A 386 54.30 68.56 -93.26
N CYS A 387 53.11 68.70 -92.64
CA CYS A 387 52.34 69.94 -92.64
C CYS A 387 53.00 71.00 -91.75
N ALA A 388 53.58 70.60 -90.60
CA ALA A 388 54.36 71.49 -89.76
C ALA A 388 55.64 71.99 -90.46
N GLU A 389 56.34 71.10 -91.17
CA GLU A 389 57.51 71.45 -91.99
C GLU A 389 57.12 72.40 -93.14
N LYS A 390 56.02 72.12 -93.85
CA LYS A 390 55.47 73.02 -94.89
C LYS A 390 55.04 74.39 -94.34
N ASN A 391 54.41 74.43 -93.16
CA ASN A 391 54.09 75.70 -92.51
C ASN A 391 55.37 76.45 -92.09
N GLY A 392 56.39 75.72 -91.65
CA GLY A 392 57.71 76.28 -91.38
C GLY A 392 58.35 76.90 -92.62
N SER A 393 58.35 76.18 -93.75
CA SER A 393 58.89 76.68 -95.02
C SER A 393 58.07 77.85 -95.56
N LEU A 394 56.73 77.76 -95.51
CA LEU A 394 55.86 78.83 -95.96
C LEU A 394 56.02 80.08 -95.10
N ASN A 395 56.19 79.96 -93.78
CA ASN A 395 56.53 81.10 -92.92
C ASN A 395 57.89 81.70 -93.26
N ALA A 396 58.89 80.87 -93.59
CA ALA A 396 60.20 81.35 -94.03
C ALA A 396 60.10 82.09 -95.39
N ASP A 397 59.31 81.58 -96.33
CA ASP A 397 59.04 82.22 -97.61
C ASP A 397 58.25 83.52 -97.44
N LEU A 398 57.27 83.56 -96.52
CA LEU A 398 56.51 84.76 -96.18
C LEU A 398 57.43 85.82 -95.54
N LEU A 399 58.37 85.40 -94.69
CA LEU A 399 59.42 86.27 -94.16
C LEU A 399 60.35 86.78 -95.27
N ALA A 400 60.77 85.92 -96.20
CA ALA A 400 61.61 86.30 -97.33
C ALA A 400 60.87 87.27 -98.27
N LEU A 401 59.59 87.05 -98.56
CA LEU A 401 58.76 87.91 -99.39
C LEU A 401 58.45 89.24 -98.69
N LYS A 402 58.25 89.24 -97.37
CA LYS A 402 58.18 90.48 -96.57
C LYS A 402 59.49 91.25 -96.66
N ASN A 403 60.64 90.56 -96.58
CA ASN A 403 61.94 91.21 -96.72
C ASN A 403 62.15 91.75 -98.14
N GLN A 404 61.77 91.03 -99.19
CA GLN A 404 61.80 91.52 -100.57
C GLN A 404 60.83 92.68 -100.81
N TYR A 405 59.63 92.65 -100.22
CA TYR A 405 58.68 93.76 -100.25
C TYR A 405 59.25 94.99 -99.54
N ASN A 406 59.90 94.80 -98.39
CA ASN A 406 60.60 95.87 -97.67
C ASN A 406 61.79 96.41 -98.49
N ASP A 407 62.52 95.55 -99.19
CA ASP A 407 63.63 95.95 -100.08
C ASP A 407 63.14 96.68 -101.34
N LEU A 408 62.00 96.28 -101.92
CA LEU A 408 61.33 96.98 -103.02
C LEU A 408 60.74 98.32 -102.57
N LEU A 409 60.16 98.39 -101.37
CA LEU A 409 59.77 99.65 -100.72
C LEU A 409 60.97 100.57 -100.51
N ALA A 410 62.11 100.01 -100.10
CA ALA A 410 63.36 100.75 -99.96
C ALA A 410 63.87 101.26 -101.32
N ARG A 411 63.78 100.45 -102.39
CA ARG A 411 64.17 100.85 -103.75
C ARG A 411 63.21 101.86 -104.41
N MET A 412 61.90 101.76 -104.14
CA MET A 412 60.91 102.77 -104.58
C MET A 412 61.12 104.12 -103.88
N LYS A 413 61.62 104.11 -102.63
CA LYS A 413 61.99 105.34 -101.91
C LYS A 413 63.28 106.00 -102.41
N THR A 414 64.08 105.33 -103.25
CA THR A 414 65.35 105.86 -103.78
C THR A 414 65.27 106.32 -105.25
N VAL A 415 64.10 106.23 -105.90
CA VAL A 415 63.85 106.67 -107.29
C VAL A 415 62.79 107.80 -107.36
N CYS A 416 62.50 108.43 -106.22
CA CYS A 416 61.92 109.77 -106.08
C CYS A 416 62.81 110.56 -105.14
#